data_AF-A0A7J2LRY8-F1
#
_entry.id   AF-A0A7J2LRY8-F1
#
_cell.length_a   1.000
_cell.length_b   1.000
_cell.length_c   1.000
_cell.angle_alpha   90.00
_cell.angle_beta   90.00
_cell.angle_gamma   90.00
#
_symmetry.space_group_name_H-M   'P 1'
#
loop_
_entity.id
_entity.type
_entity.pdbx_description
1 polymer ?
#
loop_
_entity_poly.entity_id
_entity_poly.type
_entity_poly.pdbx_seq_one_letter_code
_entity_poly.pdbx_strand_id
1 'polypeptide(L)'
;MIVQIDISFLLLVITGFFLGSLIVYGLDFIISKLQQRKSAMLIAKEVIKEAIKEEKSETSPPTIHVSLINVLSFIQLAMSMRIFTLENIVEYARIPKETAIKLTNEAVRAGILEEYWYRKRKVYRLNPEAKWYREFARISTICAEGKKLSLKGKLIKIGRNLREKLIGQGIKNIFYIEFNEEEGPELKYFIDFSELICLLLEESKYITDISLLSKTSPMMLIKGTKIIISQVITKPHERELENQLCAEIFEDSDEKLVAKILENISKSLSGKKIVSEKDFLEALKSIEKLGA
;
A
#
# COMPACT_ATOMS: atom_id res chain seq x y z
N MET A 1 -9.84 46.37 49.37
CA MET A 1 -9.36 44.98 49.21
C MET A 1 -9.36 44.69 47.72
N ILE A 2 -8.23 44.97 47.04
CA ILE A 2 -8.13 44.83 45.59
C ILE A 2 -7.74 43.38 45.33
N VAL A 3 -8.66 42.61 44.74
CA VAL A 3 -8.39 41.25 44.27
C VAL A 3 -7.44 41.38 43.08
N GLN A 4 -6.17 41.05 43.31
CA GLN A 4 -5.22 40.83 42.22
C GLN A 4 -5.69 39.58 41.48
N ILE A 5 -6.35 39.78 40.34
CA ILE A 5 -6.57 38.71 39.36
C ILE A 5 -5.20 38.46 38.71
N ASP A 6 -4.66 37.28 38.98
CA ASP A 6 -3.40 36.84 38.40
C ASP A 6 -3.54 36.80 36.87
N ILE A 7 -2.84 37.73 36.20
CA ILE A 7 -2.81 37.87 34.74
C ILE A 7 -2.41 36.55 34.07
N SER A 8 -1.63 35.74 34.77
CA SER A 8 -1.21 34.39 34.36
C SER A 8 -2.40 33.45 34.21
N PHE A 9 -3.41 33.55 35.07
CA PHE A 9 -4.61 32.71 35.05
C PHE A 9 -5.56 33.11 33.92
N LEU A 10 -5.73 34.41 33.66
CA LEU A 10 -6.54 34.91 32.54
C LEU A 10 -5.92 34.52 31.18
N LEU A 11 -4.59 34.59 31.07
CA LEU A 11 -3.84 34.12 29.89
C LEU A 11 -3.96 32.60 29.71
N LEU A 12 -3.96 31.82 30.79
CA LEU A 12 -4.13 30.36 30.76
C LEU A 12 -5.53 29.95 30.27
N VAL A 13 -6.57 30.69 30.69
CA VAL A 13 -7.96 30.43 30.28
C VAL A 13 -8.18 30.82 28.82
N ILE A 14 -7.64 31.96 28.37
CA ILE A 14 -7.73 32.39 26.95
C ILE A 14 -6.93 31.45 26.04
N THR A 15 -5.71 31.06 26.42
CA THR A 15 -4.93 30.07 25.64
C THR A 15 -5.59 28.69 25.65
N GLY A 16 -6.17 28.24 26.77
CA GLY A 16 -6.94 27.00 26.83
C GLY A 16 -8.20 27.00 25.95
N PHE A 17 -8.89 28.13 25.84
CA PHE A 17 -10.09 28.26 25.01
C PHE A 17 -9.77 28.30 23.51
N PHE A 18 -8.68 28.97 23.11
CA PHE A 18 -8.20 28.97 21.72
C PHE A 18 -7.58 27.62 21.31
N LEU A 19 -6.87 26.93 22.21
CA LEU A 19 -6.37 25.57 21.95
C LEU A 19 -7.54 24.58 21.82
N GLY A 20 -8.55 24.67 22.69
CA GLY A 20 -9.72 23.80 22.67
C GLY A 20 -10.59 23.97 21.40
N SER A 21 -10.76 25.19 20.91
CA SER A 21 -11.54 25.47 19.69
C SER A 21 -10.78 25.14 18.39
N LEU A 22 -9.44 25.29 18.36
CA LEU A 22 -8.59 24.74 17.28
C LEU A 22 -8.55 23.21 17.29
N ILE A 23 -8.62 22.60 18.46
CA ILE A 23 -8.69 21.14 18.62
C ILE A 23 -10.04 20.62 18.12
N VAL A 24 -11.18 21.26 18.40
CA VAL A 24 -12.50 20.76 17.96
C VAL A 24 -12.77 20.98 16.46
N TYR A 25 -12.46 22.15 15.89
CA TYR A 25 -12.58 22.36 14.43
C TYR A 25 -11.49 21.64 13.64
N GLY A 26 -10.32 21.48 14.25
CA GLY A 26 -9.28 20.58 13.77
C GLY A 26 -9.76 19.14 13.80
N LEU A 27 -10.42 18.68 14.86
CA LEU A 27 -10.80 17.27 15.06
C LEU A 27 -11.74 16.74 13.97
N ASP A 28 -12.69 17.50 13.43
CA ASP A 28 -13.54 16.98 12.32
C ASP A 28 -12.77 16.83 10.99
N PHE A 29 -11.83 17.72 10.70
CA PHE A 29 -10.93 17.60 9.53
C PHE A 29 -9.77 16.62 9.77
N ILE A 30 -9.37 16.48 11.03
CA ILE A 30 -8.28 15.64 11.49
C ILE A 30 -8.78 14.22 11.73
N ILE A 31 -10.04 13.92 12.03
CA ILE A 31 -10.53 12.55 12.25
C ILE A 31 -10.34 11.69 10.99
N SER A 32 -10.42 12.27 9.78
CA SER A 32 -10.04 11.57 8.54
C SER A 32 -8.51 11.43 8.35
N LYS A 33 -7.70 12.33 8.94
CA LYS A 33 -6.21 12.30 8.92
C LYS A 33 -5.53 11.66 10.15
N LEU A 34 -6.22 11.42 11.27
CA LEU A 34 -5.67 10.99 12.57
C LEU A 34 -5.56 9.46 12.65
N GLN A 35 -6.39 8.72 11.92
CA GLN A 35 -6.29 7.26 11.87
C GLN A 35 -4.97 6.81 11.22
N GLN A 36 -4.54 7.49 10.16
CA GLN A 36 -3.20 7.29 9.58
C GLN A 36 -2.06 7.73 10.54
N ARG A 37 -2.24 8.81 11.30
CA ARG A 37 -1.21 9.31 12.24
C ARG A 37 -1.01 8.47 13.50
N LYS A 38 -2.05 7.87 14.09
CA LYS A 38 -1.89 6.95 15.24
C LYS A 38 -1.05 5.74 14.86
N SER A 39 -1.32 5.17 13.69
CA SER A 39 -0.57 4.04 13.12
C SER A 39 0.86 4.45 12.74
N ALA A 40 1.03 5.63 12.12
CA ALA A 40 2.36 6.19 11.81
C ALA A 40 3.20 6.38 13.07
N MET A 41 2.60 6.85 14.15
CA MET A 41 3.29 7.12 15.42
C MET A 41 3.67 5.83 16.15
N LEU A 42 2.87 4.77 16.03
CA LEU A 42 3.17 3.46 16.61
C LEU A 42 4.32 2.77 15.86
N ILE A 43 4.35 2.90 14.54
CA ILE A 43 5.44 2.43 13.68
C ILE A 43 6.69 3.28 13.90
N ALA A 44 6.58 4.60 13.98
CA ALA A 44 7.70 5.49 14.28
C ALA A 44 8.38 5.12 15.60
N LYS A 45 7.58 4.81 16.63
CA LYS A 45 8.10 4.32 17.91
C LYS A 45 8.86 3.01 17.76
N GLU A 46 8.38 2.07 16.94
CA GLU A 46 9.07 0.79 16.75
C GLU A 46 10.32 0.92 15.86
N VAL A 47 10.30 1.76 14.81
CA VAL A 47 11.47 2.12 13.98
C VAL A 47 12.56 2.71 14.87
N ILE A 48 12.21 3.72 15.66
CA ILE A 48 13.13 4.41 16.57
C ILE A 48 13.66 3.43 17.61
N LYS A 49 12.81 2.54 18.15
CA LYS A 49 13.21 1.57 19.17
C LYS A 49 14.12 0.46 18.65
N GLU A 50 13.89 -0.04 17.44
CA GLU A 50 14.76 -1.03 16.78
C GLU A 50 16.09 -0.39 16.33
N ALA A 51 16.06 0.82 15.77
CA ALA A 51 17.27 1.58 15.46
C ALA A 51 18.14 1.84 16.70
N ILE A 52 17.52 2.19 17.83
CA ILE A 52 18.21 2.38 19.13
C ILE A 52 18.73 1.05 19.72
N LYS A 53 18.09 -0.09 19.42
CA LYS A 53 18.55 -1.41 19.89
C LYS A 53 19.80 -1.89 19.15
N GLU A 54 19.87 -1.70 17.84
CA GLU A 54 21.04 -2.09 17.04
C GLU A 54 22.27 -1.22 17.35
N GLU A 55 22.09 0.07 17.69
CA GLU A 55 23.18 0.96 18.12
C GLU A 55 23.79 0.61 19.49
N LYS A 56 23.17 -0.27 20.28
CA LYS A 56 23.76 -0.74 21.55
C LYS A 56 24.87 -1.79 21.36
N SER A 57 25.10 -2.28 20.14
CA SER A 57 26.32 -3.04 19.81
C SER A 57 27.30 -2.14 19.07
N GLU A 58 28.39 -1.80 19.77
CA GLU A 58 29.60 -1.11 19.28
C GLU A 58 29.56 0.43 19.17
N THR A 59 30.06 1.05 20.25
CA THR A 59 30.89 2.26 20.30
C THR A 59 30.81 3.22 19.11
N SER A 60 29.76 4.05 19.05
CA SER A 60 29.77 5.35 18.38
C SER A 60 28.72 6.26 19.03
N PRO A 61 29.01 7.56 19.27
CA PRO A 61 28.07 8.45 19.93
C PRO A 61 26.87 8.78 19.02
N PRO A 62 25.64 8.83 19.55
CA PRO A 62 24.44 9.02 18.75
C PRO A 62 24.33 10.49 18.33
N THR A 63 24.55 10.78 17.05
CA THR A 63 24.13 12.04 16.43
C THR A 63 22.94 11.77 15.51
N ILE A 64 21.81 11.39 16.10
CA ILE A 64 20.52 11.38 15.42
C ILE A 64 19.79 12.69 15.76
N HIS A 65 20.20 13.79 15.15
CA HIS A 65 19.37 14.99 15.02
C HIS A 65 18.45 14.85 13.81
N VAL A 66 17.60 13.81 13.79
CA VAL A 66 16.50 13.75 12.83
C VAL A 66 15.25 14.28 13.53
N SER A 67 14.65 15.35 12.98
CA SER A 67 13.41 15.89 13.52
C SER A 67 12.32 14.81 13.52
N LEU A 68 11.63 14.63 14.65
CA LEU A 68 10.48 13.71 14.78
C LEU A 68 9.43 13.93 13.68
N ILE A 69 9.30 15.18 13.20
CA ILE A 69 8.41 15.54 12.08
C ILE A 69 8.84 14.83 10.79
N ASN A 70 10.14 14.75 10.51
CA ASN A 70 10.65 14.08 9.31
C ASN A 70 10.41 12.57 9.38
N VAL A 71 10.62 11.95 10.55
CA VAL A 71 10.35 10.52 10.77
C VAL A 71 8.87 10.22 10.56
N LEU A 72 7.98 11.01 11.16
CA LEU A 72 6.54 10.82 11.04
C LEU A 72 6.05 11.06 9.60
N SER A 73 6.56 12.08 8.91
CA SER A 73 6.25 12.36 7.51
C SER A 73 6.73 11.24 6.59
N PHE A 74 7.94 10.73 6.80
CA PHE A 74 8.49 9.59 6.06
C PHE A 74 7.59 8.35 6.20
N ILE A 75 7.26 7.97 7.44
CA ILE A 75 6.44 6.79 7.71
C ILE A 75 5.01 6.97 7.19
N GLN A 76 4.42 8.16 7.37
CA GLN A 76 3.09 8.44 6.84
C GLN A 76 3.04 8.26 5.32
N LEU A 77 4.04 8.75 4.60
CA LEU A 77 4.09 8.61 3.14
C LEU A 77 4.43 7.19 2.70
N ALA A 78 5.38 6.53 3.37
CA ALA A 78 5.69 5.14 3.12
C ALA A 78 4.46 4.23 3.31
N MET A 79 3.60 4.53 4.28
CA MET A 79 2.32 3.84 4.50
C MET A 79 1.22 4.20 3.53
N SER A 80 1.21 5.43 3.03
CA SER A 80 0.26 5.86 2.02
C SER A 80 0.58 5.21 0.67
N MET A 81 1.84 5.33 0.23
CA MET A 81 2.28 4.86 -1.08
C MET A 81 2.50 3.35 -1.10
N ARG A 82 3.02 2.79 0.00
CA ARG A 82 3.33 1.36 0.24
C ARG A 82 4.38 0.74 -0.66
N ILE A 83 4.47 1.18 -1.91
CA ILE A 83 5.55 0.95 -2.86
C ILE A 83 5.96 2.31 -3.41
N PHE A 84 7.22 2.69 -3.26
CA PHE A 84 7.69 4.02 -3.61
C PHE A 84 9.17 4.05 -3.95
N THR A 85 9.60 5.13 -4.59
CA THR A 85 11.02 5.45 -4.79
C THR A 85 11.47 6.50 -3.77
N LEU A 86 12.79 6.63 -3.58
CA LEU A 86 13.33 7.67 -2.71
C LEU A 86 12.90 9.07 -3.18
N GLU A 87 12.82 9.28 -4.50
CA GLU A 87 12.37 10.53 -5.12
C GLU A 87 10.95 10.88 -4.68
N ASN A 88 10.03 9.91 -4.64
CA ASN A 88 8.67 10.14 -4.15
C ASN A 88 8.69 10.64 -2.70
N ILE A 89 9.50 10.05 -1.82
CA ILE A 89 9.60 10.52 -0.43
C ILE A 89 10.15 11.94 -0.37
N VAL A 90 11.22 12.24 -1.10
CA VAL A 90 11.84 13.58 -1.07
C VAL A 90 10.85 14.65 -1.54
N GLU A 91 10.14 14.37 -2.64
CA GLU A 91 9.19 15.30 -3.25
C GLU A 91 7.94 15.50 -2.38
N TYR A 92 7.26 14.42 -2.00
CA TYR A 92 5.98 14.50 -1.31
C TYR A 92 6.11 14.77 0.19
N ALA A 93 7.18 14.29 0.84
CA ALA A 93 7.42 14.54 2.26
C ALA A 93 8.04 15.91 2.51
N ARG A 94 8.59 16.54 1.47
CA ARG A 94 9.43 17.74 1.55
C ARG A 94 10.57 17.56 2.58
N ILE A 95 11.11 16.33 2.66
CA ILE A 95 12.23 15.98 3.53
C ILE A 95 13.53 16.14 2.72
N PRO A 96 14.59 16.73 3.30
CA PRO A 96 15.90 16.79 2.64
C PRO A 96 16.38 15.40 2.21
N LYS A 97 16.95 15.31 0.99
CA LYS A 97 17.36 14.04 0.38
C LYS A 97 18.25 13.17 1.27
N GLU A 98 19.22 13.77 1.95
CA GLU A 98 20.13 13.07 2.87
C GLU A 98 19.37 12.44 4.05
N THR A 99 18.39 13.16 4.60
CA THR A 99 17.52 12.66 5.67
C THR A 99 16.65 11.51 5.16
N ALA A 100 16.08 11.63 3.96
CA ALA A 100 15.27 10.58 3.35
C ALA A 100 16.08 9.30 3.10
N ILE A 101 17.33 9.43 2.64
CA ILE A 101 18.26 8.29 2.45
C ILE A 101 18.51 7.60 3.79
N LYS A 102 18.84 8.37 4.83
CA LYS A 102 19.12 7.83 6.16
C LYS A 102 17.92 7.06 6.72
N LEU A 103 16.74 7.67 6.70
CA LEU A 103 15.50 7.05 7.19
C LEU A 103 15.11 5.79 6.41
N THR A 104 15.29 5.82 5.09
CA THR A 104 14.99 4.65 4.24
C THR A 104 15.92 3.49 4.56
N ASN A 105 17.22 3.74 4.69
CA ASN A 105 18.21 2.71 5.05
C ASN A 105 17.93 2.12 6.44
N GLU A 106 17.60 2.96 7.43
CA GLU A 106 17.23 2.51 8.78
C GLU A 106 15.96 1.65 8.75
N ALA A 107 14.93 2.06 7.99
CA ALA A 107 13.70 1.29 7.86
C ALA A 107 13.90 -0.04 7.12
N VAL A 108 14.82 -0.12 6.17
CA VAL A 108 15.22 -1.39 5.53
C VAL A 108 15.95 -2.30 6.53
N ARG A 109 16.90 -1.77 7.31
CA ARG A 109 17.61 -2.55 8.36
C ARG A 109 16.67 -3.10 9.42
N ALA A 110 15.73 -2.26 9.88
CA ALA A 110 14.70 -2.66 10.84
C ALA A 110 13.65 -3.64 10.26
N GLY A 111 13.77 -4.05 8.99
CA GLY A 111 12.84 -4.98 8.34
C GLY A 111 11.44 -4.40 8.10
N ILE A 112 11.30 -3.07 8.14
CA ILE A 112 10.04 -2.35 7.90
C ILE A 112 9.83 -2.15 6.41
N LEU A 113 10.91 -1.89 5.69
CA LEU A 113 10.92 -1.83 4.24
C LEU A 113 11.71 -3.00 3.65
N GLU A 114 11.23 -3.48 2.52
CA GLU A 114 11.98 -4.31 1.60
C GLU A 114 12.53 -3.42 0.47
N GLU A 115 13.74 -3.71 0.01
CA GLU A 115 14.39 -3.03 -1.11
C GLU A 115 14.39 -3.94 -2.35
N TYR A 116 14.04 -3.35 -3.49
CA TYR A 116 14.00 -3.97 -4.81
C TYR A 116 14.64 -3.06 -5.86
N TRP A 117 14.97 -3.64 -7.02
CA TRP A 117 15.50 -2.90 -8.17
C TRP A 117 14.53 -2.91 -9.34
N TYR A 118 14.34 -1.74 -9.95
CA TYR A 118 13.60 -1.58 -11.20
C TYR A 118 14.34 -0.62 -12.14
N ARG A 119 14.78 -1.12 -13.31
CA ARG A 119 15.46 -0.34 -14.37
C ARG A 119 16.63 0.57 -13.94
N LYS A 120 17.37 0.23 -12.87
CA LYS A 120 18.45 1.03 -12.21
C LYS A 120 17.99 1.99 -11.11
N ARG A 121 16.75 1.92 -10.66
CA ARG A 121 16.23 2.69 -9.52
C ARG A 121 15.93 1.73 -8.37
N LYS A 122 16.16 2.19 -7.14
CA LYS A 122 15.73 1.47 -5.94
C LYS A 122 14.25 1.75 -5.70
N VAL A 123 13.50 0.68 -5.50
CA VAL A 123 12.10 0.72 -5.11
C VAL A 123 12.00 0.12 -3.71
N TYR A 124 11.28 0.82 -2.85
CA TYR A 124 11.04 0.43 -1.48
C TYR A 124 9.60 0.04 -1.31
N ARG A 125 9.38 -0.98 -0.49
CA ARG A 125 8.05 -1.53 -0.23
C ARG A 125 7.89 -1.80 1.25
N LEU A 126 6.71 -1.55 1.81
CA LEU A 126 6.42 -1.99 3.18
C LEU A 126 6.46 -3.52 3.28
N ASN A 127 7.23 -4.02 4.24
CA ASN A 127 7.35 -5.45 4.48
C ASN A 127 6.02 -6.01 5.02
N PRO A 128 5.32 -6.86 4.27
CA PRO A 128 4.01 -7.38 4.64
C PRO A 128 4.11 -8.46 5.72
N GLU A 129 5.29 -9.03 5.89
CA GLU A 129 5.58 -10.09 6.85
C GLU A 129 5.91 -9.52 8.23
N ALA A 130 6.24 -8.22 8.29
CA ALA A 130 6.52 -7.55 9.54
C ALA A 130 5.31 -7.62 10.47
N LYS A 131 5.58 -7.89 11.76
CA LYS A 131 4.54 -8.12 12.78
C LYS A 131 3.55 -6.96 12.88
N TRP A 132 4.02 -5.73 12.65
CA TRP A 132 3.22 -4.51 12.66
C TRP A 132 2.34 -4.35 11.40
N TYR A 133 2.71 -4.95 10.26
CA TYR A 133 1.96 -4.82 9.01
C TYR A 133 0.59 -5.49 9.07
N ARG A 134 0.48 -6.63 9.76
CA ARG A 134 -0.82 -7.30 9.96
C ARG A 134 -1.76 -6.48 10.81
N GLU A 135 -1.23 -5.80 11.83
CA GLU A 135 -2.01 -4.90 12.69
C GLU A 135 -2.39 -3.63 11.92
N PHE A 136 -1.49 -3.10 11.08
CA PHE A 136 -1.78 -2.00 10.18
C PHE A 136 -2.85 -2.36 9.13
N ALA A 137 -2.73 -3.51 8.45
CA ALA A 137 -3.72 -4.02 7.52
C ALA A 137 -5.07 -4.14 8.22
N ARG A 138 -5.12 -4.79 9.39
CA ARG A 138 -6.32 -4.89 10.23
C ARG A 138 -6.91 -3.52 10.57
N ILE A 139 -6.10 -2.56 11.02
CA ILE A 139 -6.57 -1.20 11.35
C ILE A 139 -7.09 -0.49 10.09
N SER A 140 -6.37 -0.54 8.97
CA SER A 140 -6.82 0.05 7.71
C SER A 140 -8.12 -0.58 7.21
N THR A 141 -8.32 -1.88 7.42
CA THR A 141 -9.58 -2.59 7.09
C THR A 141 -10.72 -2.20 8.02
N ILE A 142 -10.45 -1.99 9.32
CA ILE A 142 -11.42 -1.51 10.31
C ILE A 142 -11.79 -0.05 10.04
N CYS A 143 -10.85 0.76 9.56
CA CYS A 143 -11.06 2.16 9.22
C CYS A 143 -11.75 2.34 7.86
N ALA A 144 -11.54 1.42 6.92
CA ALA A 144 -12.13 1.43 5.58
C ALA A 144 -13.66 1.30 5.58
N GLU A 145 -14.29 0.73 6.61
CA GLU A 145 -15.71 0.94 6.95
C GLU A 145 -16.12 0.08 8.16
N GLY A 146 -17.20 0.46 8.84
CA GLY A 146 -17.93 -0.37 9.82
C GLY A 146 -18.52 -1.68 9.25
N LYS A 147 -17.98 -2.20 8.15
CA LYS A 147 -18.25 -3.53 7.60
C LYS A 147 -17.01 -4.38 7.81
N LYS A 148 -17.17 -5.52 8.49
CA LYS A 148 -16.15 -6.58 8.52
C LYS A 148 -15.92 -7.12 7.11
N LEU A 149 -15.13 -6.43 6.30
CA LEU A 149 -14.58 -6.96 5.05
C LEU A 149 -13.67 -8.13 5.42
N SER A 150 -14.13 -9.34 5.16
CA SER A 150 -13.34 -10.54 5.39
C SER A 150 -12.23 -10.60 4.34
N LEU A 151 -11.03 -10.15 4.70
CA LEU A 151 -9.81 -10.30 3.89
C LEU A 151 -9.29 -11.75 3.83
N LYS A 152 -9.95 -12.67 4.56
CA LYS A 152 -9.53 -14.07 4.65
C LYS A 152 -9.62 -14.71 3.26
N GLY A 153 -8.48 -15.13 2.73
CA GLY A 153 -8.38 -15.79 1.41
C GLY A 153 -8.28 -14.85 0.22
N LYS A 154 -8.21 -13.52 0.40
CA LYS A 154 -8.05 -12.55 -0.70
C LYS A 154 -6.58 -12.17 -0.96
N LEU A 155 -5.80 -11.95 0.10
CA LEU A 155 -4.36 -11.64 -0.03
C LEU A 155 -3.55 -12.90 -0.31
N ILE A 156 -2.92 -12.96 -1.49
CA ILE A 156 -2.05 -14.06 -1.90
C ILE A 156 -0.60 -13.74 -1.56
N LYS A 157 0.01 -14.59 -0.72
CA LYS A 157 1.41 -14.44 -0.34
C LYS A 157 2.33 -14.99 -1.43
N ILE A 158 3.18 -14.13 -1.96
CA ILE A 158 4.25 -14.49 -2.89
C ILE A 158 5.62 -14.32 -2.24
N GLY A 159 6.56 -15.19 -2.58
CA GLY A 159 7.94 -15.11 -2.11
C GLY A 159 8.71 -13.94 -2.73
N ARG A 160 9.83 -13.57 -2.09
CA ARG A 160 10.68 -12.44 -2.49
C ARG A 160 11.16 -12.53 -3.95
N ASN A 161 11.57 -13.72 -4.41
CA ASN A 161 12.08 -13.91 -5.78
C ASN A 161 11.04 -13.57 -6.86
N LEU A 162 9.81 -14.07 -6.71
CA LEU A 162 8.71 -13.76 -7.63
C LEU A 162 8.36 -12.27 -7.58
N ARG A 163 8.37 -11.67 -6.38
CA ARG A 163 8.11 -10.24 -6.20
C ARG A 163 9.17 -9.37 -6.87
N GLU A 164 10.44 -9.72 -6.72
CA GLU A 164 11.56 -9.03 -7.38
C GLU A 164 11.45 -9.12 -8.91
N LYS A 165 11.07 -10.29 -9.44
CA LYS A 165 10.79 -10.44 -10.88
C LYS A 165 9.65 -9.54 -11.34
N LEU A 166 8.52 -9.52 -10.63
CA LEU A 166 7.38 -8.66 -10.97
C LEU A 166 7.77 -7.17 -10.99
N ILE A 167 8.41 -6.70 -9.92
CA ILE A 167 8.88 -5.32 -9.81
C ILE A 167 9.89 -5.01 -10.92
N GLY A 168 10.82 -5.92 -11.22
CA GLY A 168 11.79 -5.78 -12.31
C GLY A 168 11.15 -5.63 -13.68
N GLN A 169 9.97 -6.23 -13.90
CA GLN A 169 9.16 -6.11 -15.11
C GLN A 169 8.25 -4.87 -15.12
N GLY A 170 8.28 -4.05 -14.07
CA GLY A 170 7.45 -2.84 -13.94
C GLY A 170 6.08 -3.08 -13.31
N ILE A 171 5.84 -4.27 -12.73
CA ILE A 171 4.56 -4.61 -12.10
C ILE A 171 4.67 -4.36 -10.59
N LYS A 172 3.88 -3.42 -10.09
CA LYS A 172 3.76 -3.11 -8.65
C LYS A 172 2.91 -4.16 -7.94
N ASN A 173 1.80 -4.54 -8.56
CA ASN A 173 0.79 -5.41 -7.97
C ASN A 173 0.04 -6.17 -9.06
N ILE A 174 -0.46 -7.37 -8.74
CA ILE A 174 -1.38 -8.15 -9.58
C ILE A 174 -2.60 -8.50 -8.74
N PHE A 175 -3.77 -8.32 -9.32
CA PHE A 175 -5.04 -8.66 -8.69
C PHE A 175 -6.02 -9.26 -9.69
N TYR A 176 -6.99 -9.99 -9.16
CA TYR A 176 -8.00 -10.72 -9.90
C TYR A 176 -9.38 -10.31 -9.42
N ILE A 177 -10.20 -9.89 -10.38
CA ILE A 177 -11.62 -9.60 -10.19
C ILE A 177 -12.40 -10.78 -10.76
N GLU A 178 -13.22 -11.41 -9.92
CA GLU A 178 -14.11 -12.49 -10.33
C GLU A 178 -15.52 -11.94 -10.54
N PHE A 179 -16.17 -12.35 -11.63
CA PHE A 179 -17.57 -12.06 -11.84
C PHE A 179 -18.44 -13.15 -11.23
N ASN A 180 -19.23 -12.79 -10.23
CA ASN A 180 -20.27 -13.63 -9.65
C ASN A 180 -21.63 -13.26 -10.29
N GLU A 181 -22.41 -14.24 -10.74
CA GLU A 181 -23.71 -13.99 -11.38
C GLU A 181 -24.74 -13.33 -10.43
N GLU A 182 -24.66 -13.58 -9.12
CA GLU A 182 -25.59 -13.06 -8.12
C GLU A 182 -25.12 -11.73 -7.51
N GLU A 183 -23.83 -11.64 -7.16
CA GLU A 183 -23.26 -10.49 -6.43
C GLU A 183 -22.57 -9.46 -7.33
N GLY A 184 -22.36 -9.79 -8.61
CA GLY A 184 -21.60 -8.99 -9.56
C GLY A 184 -20.08 -9.18 -9.43
N PRO A 185 -19.27 -8.26 -9.98
CA PRO A 185 -17.82 -8.38 -9.94
C PRO A 185 -17.27 -8.08 -8.55
N GLU A 186 -16.38 -8.94 -8.06
CA GLU A 186 -15.71 -8.75 -6.78
C GLU A 186 -14.17 -8.86 -6.89
N LEU A 187 -13.46 -8.06 -6.11
CA LEU A 187 -12.01 -8.21 -5.93
C LEU A 187 -11.75 -9.50 -5.16
N LYS A 188 -11.33 -10.55 -5.86
CA LYS A 188 -11.16 -11.88 -5.28
C LYS A 188 -9.74 -12.12 -4.76
N TYR A 189 -8.72 -11.81 -5.56
CA TYR A 189 -7.31 -12.01 -5.17
C TYR A 189 -6.44 -10.77 -5.41
N PHE A 190 -5.45 -10.54 -4.58
CA PHE A 190 -4.39 -9.55 -4.79
C PHE A 190 -3.10 -9.95 -4.07
N ILE A 191 -1.92 -9.54 -4.57
CA ILE A 191 -0.62 -9.94 -4.00
C ILE A 191 -0.03 -8.91 -3.02
N ASP A 192 -0.62 -7.71 -2.99
CA ASP A 192 -0.22 -6.64 -2.09
C ASP A 192 -1.35 -5.65 -1.80
N PHE A 193 -1.26 -4.95 -0.67
CA PHE A 193 -2.13 -3.82 -0.39
C PHE A 193 -1.51 -2.59 -1.03
N SER A 194 -1.81 -2.25 -2.29
CA SER A 194 -1.47 -0.92 -2.84
C SER A 194 -2.56 0.11 -2.54
N GLU A 195 -2.30 1.37 -2.84
CA GLU A 195 -3.31 2.44 -2.75
C GLU A 195 -4.56 2.09 -3.57
N LEU A 196 -4.35 1.59 -4.80
CA LEU A 196 -5.43 1.10 -5.66
C LEU A 196 -6.22 -0.04 -5.02
N ILE A 197 -5.57 -1.03 -4.41
CA ILE A 197 -6.30 -2.14 -3.77
C ILE A 197 -7.16 -1.64 -2.60
N CYS A 198 -6.68 -0.69 -1.82
CA CYS A 198 -7.51 -0.08 -0.77
C CYS A 198 -8.70 0.67 -1.36
N LEU A 199 -8.48 1.45 -2.42
CA LEU A 199 -9.57 2.12 -3.13
C LEU A 199 -10.61 1.14 -3.65
N LEU A 200 -10.19 -0.02 -4.20
CA LEU A 200 -11.12 -1.06 -4.68
C LEU A 200 -11.90 -1.74 -3.55
N LEU A 201 -11.28 -1.90 -2.37
CA LEU A 201 -11.94 -2.47 -1.19
C LEU A 201 -12.94 -1.50 -0.55
N GLU A 202 -12.64 -0.19 -0.57
CA GLU A 202 -13.47 0.88 -0.03
C GLU A 202 -14.62 1.25 -0.98
N GLU A 203 -14.36 1.29 -2.29
CA GLU A 203 -15.28 1.78 -3.30
C GLU A 203 -15.51 0.74 -4.41
N SER A 204 -16.50 -0.14 -4.22
CA SER A 204 -16.82 -1.22 -5.16
C SER A 204 -17.16 -0.76 -6.58
N LYS A 205 -17.56 0.51 -6.75
CA LYS A 205 -17.83 1.10 -8.08
C LYS A 205 -16.65 0.95 -9.04
N TYR A 206 -15.41 1.07 -8.55
CA TYR A 206 -14.23 0.96 -9.41
C TYR A 206 -14.00 -0.49 -9.88
N ILE A 207 -14.41 -1.49 -9.09
CA ILE A 207 -14.38 -2.90 -9.50
C ILE A 207 -15.35 -3.10 -10.67
N THR A 208 -16.56 -2.54 -10.56
CA THR A 208 -17.56 -2.55 -11.64
C THR A 208 -17.04 -1.83 -12.88
N ASP A 209 -16.46 -0.64 -12.74
CA ASP A 209 -15.91 0.13 -13.86
C ASP A 209 -14.80 -0.64 -14.59
N ILE A 210 -13.86 -1.25 -13.85
CA ILE A 210 -12.82 -2.09 -14.44
C ILE A 210 -13.46 -3.24 -15.21
N SER A 211 -14.43 -3.93 -14.63
CA SER A 211 -15.07 -5.10 -15.24
C SER A 211 -15.78 -4.72 -16.54
N LEU A 212 -16.53 -3.62 -16.55
CA LEU A 212 -17.28 -3.15 -17.73
C LEU A 212 -16.36 -2.60 -18.83
N LEU A 213 -15.42 -1.76 -18.46
CA LEU A 213 -14.57 -1.04 -19.43
C LEU A 213 -13.42 -1.92 -19.94
N SER A 214 -13.09 -3.02 -19.27
CA SER A 214 -11.98 -3.91 -19.68
C SER A 214 -12.16 -4.49 -21.09
N LYS A 215 -13.42 -4.60 -21.55
CA LYS A 215 -13.76 -5.10 -22.89
C LYS A 215 -13.32 -4.15 -24.01
N THR A 216 -13.28 -2.84 -23.73
CA THR A 216 -12.95 -1.80 -24.71
C THR A 216 -11.59 -1.18 -24.49
N SER A 217 -11.09 -1.20 -23.25
CA SER A 217 -9.81 -0.60 -22.89
C SER A 217 -8.97 -1.56 -22.03
N PRO A 218 -7.99 -2.27 -22.62
CA PRO A 218 -7.09 -3.16 -21.87
C PRO A 218 -6.07 -2.40 -21.01
N MET A 219 -6.10 -1.06 -21.05
CA MET A 219 -5.35 -0.17 -20.17
C MET A 219 -6.29 0.87 -19.58
N MET A 220 -6.12 1.18 -18.29
CA MET A 220 -6.89 2.20 -17.59
C MET A 220 -6.03 3.05 -16.66
N LEU A 221 -6.50 4.27 -16.40
CA LEU A 221 -5.93 5.16 -15.39
C LEU A 221 -6.97 5.41 -14.31
N ILE A 222 -6.78 4.85 -13.12
CA ILE A 222 -7.69 5.02 -11.99
C ILE A 222 -6.97 5.85 -10.93
N LYS A 223 -7.47 7.07 -10.67
CA LYS A 223 -6.88 8.01 -9.69
C LYS A 223 -5.36 8.18 -9.85
N GLY A 224 -4.88 8.27 -11.10
CA GLY A 224 -3.45 8.41 -11.40
C GLY A 224 -2.65 7.09 -11.41
N THR A 225 -3.28 5.97 -11.07
CA THR A 225 -2.66 4.64 -11.13
C THR A 225 -2.92 3.99 -12.48
N LYS A 226 -1.86 3.64 -13.21
CA LYS A 226 -1.93 2.89 -14.47
C LYS A 226 -2.17 1.41 -14.21
N ILE A 227 -3.14 0.85 -14.92
CA ILE A 227 -3.55 -0.55 -14.81
C ILE A 227 -3.59 -1.17 -16.20
N ILE A 228 -3.01 -2.35 -16.37
CA ILE A 228 -3.16 -3.20 -17.56
C ILE A 228 -4.09 -4.36 -17.20
N ILE A 229 -5.01 -4.69 -18.08
CA ILE A 229 -6.08 -5.67 -17.83
C ILE A 229 -6.03 -6.74 -18.92
N SER A 230 -6.17 -7.99 -18.50
CA SER A 230 -6.30 -9.17 -19.35
C SER A 230 -7.53 -9.97 -18.92
N GLN A 231 -8.28 -10.49 -19.89
CA GLN A 231 -9.48 -11.28 -19.61
C GLN A 231 -9.14 -12.72 -19.25
N VAL A 232 -9.86 -13.28 -18.30
CA VAL A 232 -9.79 -14.69 -17.89
C VAL A 232 -11.18 -15.31 -18.05
N ILE A 233 -11.30 -16.29 -18.93
CA ILE A 233 -12.58 -16.95 -19.20
C ILE A 233 -12.69 -18.20 -18.34
N THR A 234 -13.59 -18.19 -17.35
CA THR A 234 -13.92 -19.39 -16.56
C THR A 234 -15.18 -20.06 -17.11
N LYS A 235 -15.36 -21.35 -16.81
CA LYS A 235 -16.51 -22.15 -17.27
C LYS A 235 -17.29 -22.82 -16.13
N PRO A 236 -17.87 -22.08 -15.18
CA PRO A 236 -18.77 -22.67 -14.20
C PRO A 236 -20.00 -23.23 -14.90
N HIS A 237 -20.31 -24.51 -14.65
CA HIS A 237 -21.48 -25.19 -15.24
C HIS A 237 -21.60 -25.02 -16.77
N GLU A 238 -20.47 -25.04 -17.49
CA GLU A 238 -20.39 -24.89 -18.96
C GLU A 238 -20.74 -23.51 -19.53
N ARG A 239 -21.05 -22.51 -18.69
CA ARG A 239 -21.22 -21.12 -19.11
C ARG A 239 -19.91 -20.37 -19.05
N GLU A 240 -19.61 -19.57 -20.07
CA GLU A 240 -18.42 -18.73 -20.09
C GLU A 240 -18.66 -17.46 -19.27
N LEU A 241 -17.85 -17.26 -18.22
CA LEU A 241 -17.80 -16.02 -17.46
C LEU A 241 -16.49 -15.29 -17.71
N GLU A 242 -16.58 -14.01 -18.01
CA GLU A 242 -15.43 -13.11 -18.22
C GLU A 242 -15.01 -12.46 -16.90
N ASN A 243 -13.80 -12.81 -16.46
CA ASN A 243 -13.16 -12.24 -15.27
C ASN A 243 -11.97 -11.39 -15.69
N GLN A 244 -11.41 -10.60 -14.76
CA GLN A 244 -10.34 -9.65 -15.07
C GLN A 244 -9.09 -9.95 -14.23
N LEU A 245 -7.98 -10.22 -14.91
CA LEU A 245 -6.65 -10.21 -14.33
C LEU A 245 -6.02 -8.84 -14.60
N CYS A 246 -5.64 -8.15 -13.55
CA CYS A 246 -5.16 -6.78 -13.61
C CYS A 246 -3.74 -6.67 -13.05
N ALA A 247 -2.89 -5.86 -13.69
CA ALA A 247 -1.61 -5.44 -13.14
C ALA A 247 -1.61 -3.94 -12.91
N GLU A 248 -1.27 -3.54 -11.70
CA GLU A 248 -0.83 -2.18 -11.39
C GLU A 248 0.63 -2.01 -11.82
N ILE A 249 0.94 -0.96 -12.57
CA ILE A 249 2.28 -0.74 -13.12
C ILE A 249 2.91 0.59 -12.68
N PHE A 250 4.24 0.69 -12.78
CA PHE A 250 4.92 1.99 -12.70
C PHE A 250 4.63 2.82 -13.96
N GLU A 251 4.66 4.14 -13.83
CA GLU A 251 4.29 5.07 -14.91
C GLU A 251 5.08 4.87 -16.19
N ASP A 252 6.36 4.51 -16.07
CA ASP A 252 7.29 4.32 -17.17
C ASP A 252 7.39 2.86 -17.66
N SER A 253 6.60 1.94 -17.12
CA SER A 253 6.67 0.51 -17.45
C SER A 253 6.42 0.22 -18.93
N ASP A 254 6.99 -0.89 -19.42
CA ASP A 254 6.70 -1.36 -20.78
C ASP A 254 5.33 -2.04 -20.79
N GLU A 255 4.31 -1.29 -21.18
CA GLU A 255 2.91 -1.70 -21.20
C GLU A 255 2.69 -2.96 -22.06
N LYS A 256 3.43 -3.11 -23.17
CA LYS A 256 3.30 -4.29 -24.06
C LYS A 256 3.87 -5.54 -23.41
N LEU A 257 5.00 -5.41 -22.73
CA LEU A 257 5.62 -6.50 -22.00
C LEU A 257 4.71 -6.98 -20.86
N VAL A 258 4.16 -6.05 -20.07
CA VAL A 258 3.22 -6.38 -18.99
C VAL A 258 1.95 -7.03 -19.53
N ALA A 259 1.38 -6.52 -20.63
CA ALA A 259 0.21 -7.12 -21.27
C ALA A 259 0.48 -8.57 -21.69
N LYS A 260 1.65 -8.87 -22.27
CA LYS A 260 2.05 -10.23 -22.66
C LYS A 260 2.24 -11.14 -21.44
N ILE A 261 2.80 -10.63 -20.34
CA ILE A 261 2.93 -11.38 -19.08
C ILE A 261 1.53 -11.74 -18.56
N LEU A 262 0.62 -10.77 -18.50
CA LEU A 262 -0.75 -11.02 -18.04
C LEU A 262 -1.48 -11.99 -18.94
N GLU A 263 -1.35 -11.89 -20.26
CA GLU A 263 -1.97 -12.82 -21.21
C GLU A 263 -1.54 -14.28 -20.95
N ASN A 264 -0.26 -14.52 -20.67
CA ASN A 264 0.24 -15.85 -20.35
C ASN A 264 -0.37 -16.39 -19.04
N ILE A 265 -0.48 -15.54 -18.02
CA ILE A 265 -1.11 -15.89 -16.74
C ILE A 265 -2.60 -16.17 -16.98
N SER A 266 -3.31 -15.29 -17.69
CA SER A 266 -4.73 -15.43 -18.01
C SER A 266 -5.03 -16.71 -18.77
N LYS A 267 -4.18 -17.10 -19.73
CA LYS A 267 -4.29 -18.37 -20.46
C LYS A 267 -4.20 -19.58 -19.52
N SER A 268 -3.32 -19.54 -18.52
CA SER A 268 -3.17 -20.62 -17.54
C SER A 268 -4.33 -20.71 -16.54
N LEU A 269 -5.07 -19.62 -16.34
CA LEU A 269 -6.25 -19.54 -15.47
C LEU A 269 -7.55 -19.86 -16.20
N SER A 270 -7.60 -19.60 -17.51
CA SER A 270 -8.79 -19.79 -18.34
C SER A 270 -9.17 -21.27 -18.50
N GLY A 271 -10.45 -21.54 -18.75
CA GLY A 271 -11.02 -22.88 -18.88
C GLY A 271 -11.28 -23.59 -17.55
N LYS A 272 -10.83 -23.03 -16.42
CA LYS A 272 -11.16 -23.54 -15.08
C LYS A 272 -12.61 -23.22 -14.74
N LYS A 273 -13.26 -24.07 -13.94
CA LYS A 273 -14.62 -23.80 -13.43
C LYS A 273 -14.62 -22.57 -12.52
N ILE A 274 -13.67 -22.54 -11.59
CA ILE A 274 -13.44 -21.45 -10.64
C ILE A 274 -11.92 -21.35 -10.48
N VAL A 275 -11.38 -20.14 -10.37
CA VAL A 275 -9.97 -19.92 -10.04
C VAL A 275 -9.80 -20.00 -8.52
N SER A 276 -9.05 -21.00 -8.04
CA SER A 276 -8.69 -21.09 -6.62
C SER A 276 -7.42 -20.27 -6.29
N GLU A 277 -7.15 -20.05 -5.00
CA GLU A 277 -5.92 -19.42 -4.53
C GLU A 277 -4.67 -20.18 -5.03
N LYS A 278 -4.72 -21.51 -5.04
CA LYS A 278 -3.62 -22.35 -5.52
C LYS A 278 -3.40 -22.16 -7.02
N ASP A 279 -4.47 -22.14 -7.80
CA ASP A 279 -4.42 -21.90 -9.25
C ASP A 279 -3.78 -20.55 -9.57
N PHE A 280 -4.19 -19.51 -8.85
CA PHE A 280 -3.67 -18.17 -9.01
C PHE A 280 -2.17 -18.10 -8.66
N LEU A 281 -1.77 -18.69 -7.54
CA LEU A 281 -0.36 -18.73 -7.14
C LEU A 281 0.51 -19.50 -8.14
N GLU A 282 0.04 -20.65 -8.64
CA GLU A 282 0.76 -21.43 -9.66
C GLU A 282 0.89 -20.67 -10.97
N ALA A 283 -0.16 -19.96 -11.39
CA ALA A 283 -0.14 -19.12 -12.57
C ALA A 283 0.88 -17.98 -12.44
N LEU A 284 0.96 -17.31 -11.27
CA LEU A 284 1.98 -16.30 -11.02
C LEU A 284 3.40 -16.87 -11.03
N LYS A 285 3.62 -18.09 -10.50
CA LYS A 285 4.93 -18.75 -10.54
C LYS A 285 5.41 -19.08 -11.95
N SER A 286 4.53 -19.12 -12.94
CA SER A 286 4.94 -19.27 -14.35
C SER A 286 5.87 -18.13 -14.81
N ILE A 287 5.75 -16.95 -14.21
CA ILE A 287 6.61 -15.78 -14.47
C ILE A 287 8.06 -16.05 -14.08
N GLU A 288 8.29 -16.93 -13.10
CA GLU A 288 9.66 -17.30 -12.71
C GLU A 288 10.43 -17.97 -13.87
N LYS A 289 9.72 -18.55 -14.84
CA LYS A 289 10.30 -19.20 -16.02
C LYS A 289 10.49 -18.25 -17.21
N LEU A 290 9.94 -17.04 -17.17
CA LEU A 290 9.95 -16.07 -18.28
C LEU A 290 11.22 -15.18 -18.32
N GLY A 291 12.34 -15.64 -17.76
CA GLY A 291 13.57 -14.85 -17.65
C GLY A 291 14.82 -15.69 -17.38
N ALA A 292 15.06 -16.69 -18.24
CA ALA A 292 16.38 -17.25 -18.50
C ALA A 292 16.76 -16.90 -19.95
#